data_AF-A0A956WXY8-F1
#
_entry.id   AF-A0A956WXY8-F1
#
_cell.length_a   1.000
_cell.length_b   1.000
_cell.length_c   1.000
_cell.angle_alpha   90.00
_cell.angle_beta   90.00
_cell.angle_gamma   90.00
#
_symmetry.space_group_name_H-M   'P 1'
#
loop_
_entity.id
_entity.type
_entity.pdbx_description
1 polymer ?
#
loop_
_entity_poly.entity_id
_entity_poly.type
_entity_poly.pdbx_seq_one_letter_code
_entity_poly.pdbx_strand_id
1 'polypeptide(L)' 'WGLAQEFDAPTVCIIKHTNPCGVASASTLAEAWPDALASDPVSAFGSIVAVNRTADLALAEVMAGEGGDAR' A
#
# COMPACT_ATOMS: atom_id res chain seq x y z
N TRP A 1 1.82 -11.13 -4.36
CA TRP A 1 1.35 -10.59 -5.66
C TRP A 1 -0.06 -11.03 -5.97
N GLY A 2 -0.40 -12.33 -5.91
CA GLY A 2 -1.74 -12.85 -6.23
C GLY A 2 -2.90 -12.03 -5.65
N LEU A 3 -2.86 -11.72 -4.34
CA LEU A 3 -3.91 -10.91 -3.68
C LEU A 3 -4.15 -9.55 -4.37
N ALA A 4 -3.11 -8.80 -4.73
CA ALA A 4 -3.28 -7.49 -5.37
C ALA A 4 -3.97 -7.61 -6.75
N GLN A 5 -3.80 -8.75 -7.43
CA GLN A 5 -4.40 -9.03 -8.74
C GLN A 5 -5.89 -9.43 -8.66
N GLU A 6 -6.44 -9.66 -7.46
CA GLU A 6 -7.87 -9.96 -7.28
C GLU A 6 -8.75 -8.70 -7.41
N PHE A 7 -8.12 -7.52 -7.48
CA PHE A 7 -8.81 -6.23 -7.52
C PHE A 7 -8.61 -5.55 -8.87
N ASP A 8 -9.71 -5.00 -9.39
CA ASP A 8 -9.69 -4.22 -10.64
C ASP A 8 -9.17 -2.79 -10.44
N ALA A 9 -9.46 -2.16 -9.30
CA ALA A 9 -8.99 -0.81 -8.98
C ALA A 9 -7.48 -0.80 -8.64
N PRO A 10 -6.78 0.34 -8.68
CA PRO A 10 -5.45 0.47 -8.09
C PRO A 10 -5.45 0.05 -6.62
N THR A 11 -4.63 -0.95 -6.27
CA THR A 11 -4.65 -1.59 -4.96
C THR A 11 -3.25 -1.75 -4.40
N VAL A 12 -3.11 -1.51 -3.09
CA VAL A 12 -1.92 -1.80 -2.29
C VAL A 12 -2.24 -2.95 -1.34
N CYS A 13 -1.38 -3.96 -1.31
CA CYS A 13 -1.40 -5.04 -0.31
C CYS A 13 -0.07 -5.11 0.44
N ILE A 14 -0.12 -5.10 1.77
CA ILE A 14 1.02 -5.21 2.67
C ILE A 14 0.98 -6.59 3.33
N ILE A 15 2.02 -7.39 3.12
CA ILE A 15 2.09 -8.79 3.53
C ILE A 15 3.23 -9.00 4.53
N LYS A 16 2.89 -9.53 5.71
CA LYS A 16 3.83 -9.95 6.75
C LYS A 16 3.79 -11.46 6.91
N HIS A 17 4.94 -12.13 6.75
CA HIS A 17 5.06 -13.59 6.96
C HIS A 17 3.94 -14.42 6.29
N THR A 18 3.53 -14.05 5.07
CA THR A 18 2.42 -14.63 4.27
C THR A 18 0.99 -14.19 4.62
N ASN A 19 0.79 -13.40 5.67
CA ASN A 19 -0.52 -12.85 6.06
C ASN A 19 -0.66 -11.38 5.59
N PRO A 20 -1.81 -10.99 5.03
CA PRO A 20 -2.08 -9.57 4.77
C PRO A 20 -2.30 -8.83 6.10
N CYS A 21 -1.54 -7.74 6.32
CA CYS A 21 -1.76 -6.83 7.44
C CYS A 21 -2.38 -5.49 7.01
N GLY A 22 -2.41 -5.21 5.71
CA GLY A 22 -3.09 -4.04 5.15
C GLY A 22 -3.46 -4.23 3.69
N VAL A 23 -4.67 -3.86 3.31
CA VAL A 23 -5.14 -3.86 1.92
C VAL A 23 -6.07 -2.68 1.71
N ALA A 24 -5.82 -1.87 0.68
CA ALA A 24 -6.70 -0.79 0.30
C ALA A 24 -6.69 -0.58 -1.21
N SER A 25 -7.82 -0.10 -1.74
CA SER A 25 -7.96 0.29 -3.15
C SER A 25 -8.48 1.72 -3.23
N ALA A 26 -7.98 2.49 -4.19
CA ALA A 26 -8.35 3.89 -4.40
C ALA A 26 -8.26 4.26 -5.89
N SER A 27 -8.34 5.55 -6.22
CA SER A 27 -8.22 5.99 -7.63
C SER A 27 -6.77 5.96 -8.11
N THR A 28 -5.81 6.04 -7.18
CA THR A 28 -4.37 5.90 -7.45
C THR A 28 -3.70 5.06 -6.38
N LEU A 29 -2.49 4.53 -6.66
CA LEU A 29 -1.72 3.80 -5.65
C LEU A 29 -1.27 4.72 -4.50
N ALA A 30 -0.99 5.99 -4.78
CA ALA A 30 -0.61 6.98 -3.78
C ALA A 30 -1.75 7.26 -2.78
N GLU A 31 -3.00 7.28 -3.25
CA GLU A 31 -4.19 7.39 -2.39
C GLU A 31 -4.46 6.11 -1.60
N ALA A 32 -4.19 4.93 -2.18
CA ALA A 32 -4.44 3.64 -1.51
C ALA A 32 -3.39 3.32 -0.43
N TRP A 33 -2.15 3.80 -0.57
CA TRP A 33 -1.05 3.55 0.37
C TRP A 33 -1.38 3.93 1.83
N PRO A 34 -1.81 5.17 2.16
CA PRO A 34 -2.05 5.57 3.55
C PRO A 34 -3.12 4.70 4.21
N ASP A 35 -4.18 4.35 3.50
CA ASP A 35 -5.26 3.50 4.03
C ASP A 35 -4.80 2.06 4.27
N ALA A 36 -3.99 1.50 3.37
CA ALA A 36 -3.39 0.18 3.56
C ALA A 36 -2.44 0.18 4.76
N LEU A 37 -1.63 1.22 4.92
CA LEU A 37 -0.68 1.37 6.03
C LEU A 37 -1.40 1.58 7.38
N ALA A 38 -2.49 2.36 7.40
CA ALA A 38 -3.27 2.66 8.60
C ALA A 38 -3.98 1.44 9.20
N SER A 39 -4.15 0.35 8.42
CA SER A 39 -4.78 -0.89 8.88
C SER A 39 -4.00 -1.55 10.02
N ASP A 40 -2.69 -1.68 9.88
CA ASP A 40 -1.77 -2.19 10.93
C ASP A 40 -0.33 -1.67 10.67
N PRO A 41 -0.01 -0.44 11.12
CA PRO A 41 1.29 0.17 10.84
C PRO A 41 2.45 -0.53 11.54
N VAL A 42 2.19 -1.22 12.66
CA VAL A 42 3.22 -1.98 13.39
C VAL A 42 3.63 -3.21 12.59
N SER A 43 2.67 -3.98 12.08
CA SER A 43 2.98 -5.15 11.23
C SER A 43 3.50 -4.75 9.84
N ALA A 44 3.10 -3.58 9.32
CA ALA A 44 3.58 -3.10 8.04
C ALA A 44 5.11 -2.86 8.01
N PHE A 45 5.72 -2.56 9.17
CA PHE A 45 7.17 -2.39 9.25
C PHE A 45 7.92 -3.69 8.88
N GLY A 46 8.79 -3.59 7.87
CA GLY A 46 9.54 -4.73 7.34
C GLY A 46 8.68 -5.77 6.61
N SER A 47 7.51 -5.37 6.09
CA SER A 47 6.64 -6.20 5.25
C SER A 47 6.99 -6.07 3.76
N ILE A 48 6.41 -6.95 2.95
CA ILE A 48 6.45 -6.84 1.49
C ILE A 48 5.20 -6.09 1.02
N VAL A 49 5.38 -5.13 0.13
CA VAL A 49 4.29 -4.38 -0.52
C VAL A 49 4.10 -4.89 -1.95
N ALA A 50 2.85 -5.15 -2.33
CA ALA A 50 2.44 -5.55 -3.68
C ALA A 50 1.37 -4.58 -4.21
N VAL A 51 1.53 -4.10 -5.45
CA VAL A 51 0.63 -3.11 -6.07
C VAL A 51 0.25 -3.46 -7.50
N ASN A 52 -1.03 -3.52 -7.86
CA ASN A 52 -1.48 -4.04 -9.17
C ASN A 52 -1.40 -3.04 -10.35
N ARG A 53 -0.68 -1.92 -10.19
CA ARG A 53 -0.39 -0.92 -11.22
C ARG A 53 1.10 -0.56 -11.17
N THR A 54 1.59 0.12 -12.20
CA THR A 54 2.97 0.62 -12.21
C THR A 54 3.20 1.52 -11.00
N ALA A 55 4.22 1.21 -10.20
CA ALA A 55 4.68 2.09 -9.15
C ALA A 55 5.35 3.32 -9.76
N ASP A 56 4.84 4.51 -9.44
CA ASP A 56 5.33 5.79 -9.94
C ASP A 56 5.95 6.64 -8.83
N LEU A 57 6.41 7.85 -9.19
CA LEU A 57 7.04 8.77 -8.24
C LEU A 57 6.06 9.20 -7.13
N ALA A 58 4.79 9.43 -7.45
CA ALA A 58 3.79 9.85 -6.46
C ALA A 58 3.59 8.80 -5.37
N LEU A 59 3.53 7.51 -5.74
CA LEU A 59 3.52 6.42 -4.77
C LEU A 59 4.82 6.39 -3.95
N ALA A 60 5.97 6.54 -4.59
CA ALA A 60 7.26 6.48 -3.91
C ALA A 60 7.44 7.60 -2.87
N GLU A 61 7.01 8.82 -3.21
CA GLU A 61 7.04 9.99 -2.32
C GLU A 61 6.20 9.73 -1.05
N VAL A 62 4.93 9.31 -1.20
CA VAL A 62 4.08 9.03 -0.02
C VAL A 62 4.58 7.85 0.81
N MET A 63 5.20 6.84 0.19
CA MET A 63 5.84 5.73 0.90
C MET A 63 7.08 6.17 1.69
N ALA A 64 7.82 7.16 1.20
CA ALA A 64 8.96 7.76 1.89
C ALA A 64 8.55 8.70 3.02
N GLY A 65 7.25 9.03 3.14
CA GLY A 65 6.75 10.05 4.07
C GLY A 65 6.93 11.47 3.55
N GLU A 66 7.28 11.64 2.28
CA GLU A 66 7.37 12.93 1.60
C GLU A 66 6.05 13.15 0.84
N GLY A 67 5.18 14.04 1.33
CA GLY A 67 3.92 14.36 0.63
C GLY A 67 2.64 14.41 1.46
N GLY A 68 2.68 14.24 2.79
CA GLY A 68 1.50 14.38 3.64
C GLY A 68 1.82 14.77 5.07
N ASP A 69 1.08 15.75 5.60
CA ASP A 69 0.98 16.10 7.02
C ASP A 69 0.80 14.82 7.84
N ALA A 70 1.84 14.44 8.58
CA ALA A 70 1.81 13.35 9.54
C ALA A 70 0.74 13.69 10.61
N ARG A 71 -0.43 13.09 10.47
CA ARG A 71 -1.45 13.04 11.51
C ARG A 71 -1.47 11.66 12.13
#